data_AF-A0A133VSQ8-F1
#
_entry.id   AF-A0A133VSQ8-F1
#
_cell.length_a   1.000
_cell.length_b   1.000
_cell.length_c   1.000
_cell.angle_alpha   90.00
_cell.angle_beta   90.00
_cell.angle_gamma   90.00
#
_symmetry.space_group_name_H-M   'P 1'
#
loop_
_entity.id
_entity.type
_entity.pdbx_description
1 polymer ?
#
loop_
_entity_poly.entity_id
_entity_poly.type
_entity_poly.pdbx_seq_one_letter_code
_entity_poly.pdbx_strand_id
1 'polypeptide(L)'
;MIDLLGFALLGTCMGVFTGLIPGLHVNNITPILVGLVAGSTLGMMPALALIVSMMLTHTFLDYIPSTFLGVPDEDTALTILPAHKLVLEG
;
A
#
# COMPACT_ATOMS: atom_id res chain seq x y z
N MET A 1 20.31 6.22 -11.21
CA MET A 1 18.92 6.44 -11.70
C MET A 1 18.20 5.12 -11.94
N ILE A 2 18.83 4.12 -12.55
CA ILE A 2 18.25 2.78 -12.72
C ILE A 2 17.90 2.14 -11.37
N ASP A 3 18.76 2.28 -10.36
CA ASP A 3 18.48 1.75 -9.01
C ASP A 3 17.19 2.32 -8.42
N LEU A 4 16.95 3.63 -8.59
CA LEU A 4 15.73 4.28 -8.11
C LEU A 4 14.48 3.65 -8.73
N LEU A 5 14.53 3.45 -10.05
CA LEU A 5 13.46 2.80 -10.80
C LEU A 5 13.27 1.34 -10.37
N GLY A 6 14.36 0.62 -10.14
CA GLY A 6 14.33 -0.77 -9.66
C GLY A 6 13.66 -0.89 -8.30
N PHE A 7 14.04 -0.04 -7.33
CA PHE A 7 13.44 -0.03 -6.00
C PHE A 7 12.00 0.49 -5.99
N ALA A 8 11.66 1.46 -6.85
CA ALA A 8 10.29 1.91 -7.01
C ALA A 8 9.39 0.78 -7.58
N LEU A 9 9.85 0.05 -8.60
CA LEU A 9 9.11 -1.09 -9.15
C LEU A 9 8.97 -2.21 -8.12
N LEU A 10 10.03 -2.50 -7.35
CA LEU A 10 9.99 -3.49 -6.28
C LEU A 10 8.99 -3.10 -5.20
N GLY A 11 8.97 -1.83 -4.79
CA GLY A 11 8.02 -1.31 -3.82
C GLY A 11 6.58 -1.37 -4.34
N THR A 12 6.34 -1.00 -5.60
CA THR A 12 5.04 -1.20 -6.26
C THR A 12 4.61 -2.66 -6.22
N CYS A 13 5.47 -3.61 -6.58
CA CYS A 13 5.13 -5.04 -6.49
C CYS A 13 4.76 -5.46 -5.05
N MET A 14 5.54 -5.03 -4.05
CA MET A 14 5.23 -5.30 -2.64
C MET A 14 3.89 -4.66 -2.21
N GLY A 15 3.61 -3.45 -2.69
CA GLY A 15 2.36 -2.74 -2.44
C GLY A 15 1.16 -3.47 -3.05
N VAL A 16 1.31 -4.06 -4.25
CA VAL A 16 0.29 -4.92 -4.86
C VAL A 16 -0.02 -6.12 -3.99
N PHE A 17 1.00 -6.86 -3.57
CA PHE A 17 0.78 -8.05 -2.74
C PHE A 17 0.17 -7.71 -1.39
N THR A 18 0.65 -6.65 -0.73
CA THR A 18 0.19 -6.29 0.62
C THR A 18 -1.17 -5.60 0.62
N GLY A 19 -1.48 -4.77 -0.38
CA GLY A 19 -2.76 -4.05 -0.47
C GLY A 19 -3.93 -4.95 -0.87
N LEU A 20 -3.69 -6.06 -1.56
CA LEU A 20 -4.74 -7.02 -1.91
C LEU A 20 -5.08 -8.02 -0.80
N ILE A 21 -4.28 -8.08 0.28
CA ILE A 21 -4.56 -8.94 1.42
C ILE A 21 -5.59 -8.24 2.31
N PRO A 22 -6.77 -8.85 2.55
CA PRO A 22 -7.80 -8.23 3.37
C PRO A 22 -7.34 -8.06 4.82
N GLY A 23 -7.62 -6.88 5.40
CA GLY A 23 -7.33 -6.56 6.79
C GLY A 23 -5.89 -6.13 7.09
N LEU A 24 -5.03 -5.98 6.07
CA LEU A 24 -3.72 -5.33 6.24
C LEU A 24 -3.84 -3.83 5.95
N HIS A 25 -3.53 -3.00 6.96
CA HIS A 25 -3.38 -1.56 6.76
C HIS A 25 -1.92 -1.17 6.51
N VAL A 26 -1.75 -0.08 5.76
CA VAL A 26 -0.44 0.53 5.48
C VAL A 26 0.32 0.87 6.78
N ASN A 27 -0.40 1.21 7.85
CA ASN A 27 0.18 1.54 9.16
C ASN A 27 0.85 0.35 9.86
N ASN A 28 0.46 -0.89 9.53
CA ASN A 28 1.10 -2.09 10.05
C ASN A 28 2.35 -2.46 9.25
N ILE A 29 2.32 -2.23 7.93
CA ILE A 29 3.41 -2.61 7.02
C ILE A 29 4.56 -1.60 7.04
N THR A 30 4.25 -0.31 7.15
CA THR A 30 5.24 0.77 7.05
C THR A 30 6.34 0.67 8.12
N PRO A 31 6.05 0.46 9.42
CA PRO A 31 7.10 0.33 10.44
C PRO A 31 8.01 -0.89 10.19
N ILE A 32 7.45 -1.99 9.71
CA ILE A 32 8.20 -3.21 9.38
C ILE A 32 9.17 -2.93 8.22
N LEU A 33 8.68 -2.30 7.15
CA LEU A 33 9.51 -1.97 5.98
C LEU A 33 10.59 -0.95 6.35
N VAL A 34 10.26 0.08 7.13
CA VAL A 34 11.23 1.07 7.62
C VAL A 34 12.30 0.41 8.47
N GLY A 35 11.93 -0.50 9.38
CA GLY A 35 12.88 -1.25 10.20
C GLY A 35 13.84 -2.11 9.35
N LEU A 36 13.32 -2.79 8.33
CA LEU A 36 14.12 -3.60 7.41
C LEU A 36 15.11 -2.74 6.62
N VAL A 37 14.64 -1.60 6.10
CA VAL A 37 15.47 -0.66 5.34
C VAL A 37 16.53 0.00 6.22
N ALA A 38 16.19 0.38 7.46
CA ALA A 38 17.14 0.96 8.41
C ALA A 38 18.27 0.00 8.81
N GLY A 39 18.01 -1.31 8.82
CA GLY A 39 19.03 -2.34 9.05
C GLY A 39 19.87 -2.70 7.82
N SER A 40 19.57 -2.11 6.66
CA SER A 40 20.25 -2.42 5.40
C SER A 40 21.32 -1.40 5.02
N THR A 41 22.17 -1.71 4.05
CA THR A 41 23.17 -0.79 3.49
C THR A 41 22.61 0.06 2.34
N LEU A 42 21.28 0.16 2.20
CA LEU A 42 20.65 0.94 1.13
C LEU A 42 20.95 2.44 1.32
N GLY A 43 21.24 3.11 0.20
CA GLY A 43 21.28 4.57 0.20
C GLY A 43 19.90 5.18 0.49
N MET A 44 19.87 6.42 0.98
CA MET A 44 18.64 7.11 1.35
C MET A 44 17.64 7.23 0.18
N MET A 45 18.10 7.55 -1.03
CA MET A 45 17.23 7.73 -2.17
C MET A 45 16.50 6.44 -2.64
N PRO A 46 17.19 5.30 -2.85
CA PRO A 46 16.50 4.04 -3.19
C PRO A 46 15.61 3.52 -2.05
N ALA A 47 16.01 3.74 -0.79
CA ALA A 47 15.19 3.43 0.38
C ALA A 47 13.85 4.18 0.36
N LEU A 48 13.90 5.49 0.13
CA LEU A 48 12.70 6.32 0.02
C LEU A 48 11.84 5.90 -1.18
N ALA A 49 12.45 5.61 -2.33
CA ALA A 49 11.71 5.14 -3.50
C ALA A 49 10.97 3.83 -3.22
N LEU A 50 11.61 2.88 -2.54
CA LEU A 50 11.00 1.62 -2.12
C LEU A 50 9.81 1.85 -1.19
N ILE A 51 10.01 2.64 -0.13
CA ILE A 51 9.00 2.89 0.91
C ILE A 51 7.79 3.62 0.31
N VAL A 52 8.02 4.73 -0.39
CA VAL A 52 6.95 5.58 -0.92
C VAL A 52 6.15 4.84 -2.00
N SER A 53 6.81 4.14 -2.92
CA SER A 53 6.10 3.36 -3.96
C SER A 53 5.26 2.23 -3.37
N MET A 54 5.77 1.52 -2.36
CA MET A 54 5.04 0.49 -1.63
C MET A 54 3.81 1.07 -0.94
N MET A 55 3.99 2.11 -0.11
CA MET A 55 2.90 2.74 0.63
C MET A 55 1.80 3.25 -0.30
N LEU A 56 2.16 4.00 -1.34
CA LEU A 56 1.18 4.50 -2.31
C LEU A 56 0.41 3.36 -2.95
N THR A 57 1.11 2.34 -3.46
CA THR A 57 0.48 1.24 -4.18
C THR A 57 -0.42 0.41 -3.26
N HIS A 58 0.03 0.15 -2.03
CA HIS A 58 -0.76 -0.52 -1.00
C HIS A 58 -2.05 0.25 -0.71
N THR A 59 -1.96 1.54 -0.37
CA THR A 59 -3.12 2.36 0.01
C THR A 59 -4.16 2.43 -1.10
N PHE A 60 -3.76 2.52 -2.37
CA PHE A 60 -4.73 2.49 -3.47
C PHE A 60 -5.39 1.13 -3.64
N LEU A 61 -4.66 0.03 -3.44
CA LEU A 61 -5.17 -1.31 -3.67
C LEU A 61 -5.95 -1.88 -2.49
N ASP A 62 -5.73 -1.42 -1.26
CA ASP A 62 -6.52 -1.81 -0.08
C ASP A 62 -8.00 -1.47 -0.23
N TYR A 63 -8.33 -0.42 -1.00
CA TYR A 63 -9.72 -0.11 -1.34
C TYR A 63 -10.46 -1.27 -1.97
N ILE A 64 -9.78 -2.18 -2.70
CA ILE A 64 -10.42 -3.33 -3.33
C ILE A 64 -10.96 -4.29 -2.27
N PRO A 65 -10.13 -4.97 -1.44
CA PRO A 65 -10.66 -5.85 -0.40
C PRO A 65 -11.53 -5.09 0.61
N SER A 66 -11.22 -3.83 0.93
CA SER A 66 -12.03 -3.01 1.86
C SER A 66 -13.43 -2.72 1.30
N THR A 67 -13.58 -2.53 -0.02
CA THR A 67 -14.90 -2.36 -0.66
C THR A 67 -15.66 -3.69 -0.73
N PHE A 68 -15.02 -4.83 -0.99
CA PHE A 68 -15.75 -6.10 -1.15
C PHE A 68 -16.02 -6.84 0.17
N LEU A 69 -15.13 -6.72 1.14
CA LEU A 69 -15.10 -7.57 2.35
C LEU A 69 -14.99 -6.77 3.66
N GLY A 70 -14.58 -5.51 3.59
CA GLY A 70 -14.22 -4.69 4.76
C GLY A 70 -15.37 -3.83 5.29
N VAL A 71 -15.31 -3.56 6.60
CA VAL A 71 -16.00 -2.41 7.20
C VAL A 71 -15.08 -1.20 7.01
N PRO A 72 -15.58 -0.06 6.49
CA PRO A 72 -14.73 1.11 6.29
C PRO A 72 -14.23 1.68 7.61
N ASP A 73 -12.97 2.11 7.63
CA ASP A 73 -12.42 2.89 8.74
C ASP A 73 -12.80 4.37 8.59
N GLU A 74 -12.64 5.15 9.67
CA GLU A 74 -13.03 6.57 9.70
C GLU A 74 -12.40 7.38 8.56
N ASP A 75 -11.15 7.07 8.19
CA ASP A 75 -10.39 7.78 7.16
C ASP A 75 -10.84 7.43 5.73
N THR A 76 -11.44 6.25 5.52
CA THR A 76 -11.80 5.74 4.19
C THR A 76 -13.31 5.67 3.97
N ALA A 77 -14.12 5.83 5.02
CA ALA A 77 -15.58 5.72 4.99
C ALA A 77 -16.25 6.60 3.93
N LEU A 78 -15.83 7.86 3.79
CA LEU A 78 -16.41 8.78 2.81
C LEU A 78 -16.16 8.36 1.35
N THR A 79 -15.08 7.63 1.11
CA THR A 79 -14.65 7.18 -0.23
C THR A 79 -15.13 5.77 -0.54
N ILE A 80 -15.19 4.88 0.45
CA ILE A 80 -15.64 3.48 0.29
C ILE A 80 -17.16 3.38 0.17
N LEU A 81 -17.94 4.23 0.86
CA LEU A 81 -19.40 4.14 0.81
C LEU A 81 -19.98 4.30 -0.61
N PRO A 82 -19.53 5.26 -1.45
CA PRO A 82 -19.90 5.29 -2.86
C PRO A 82 -19.47 4.03 -3.63
N ALA A 83 -18.29 3.48 -3.33
CA ALA A 83 -17.79 2.27 -3.98
C ALA A 83 -18.64 1.03 -3.64
N HIS A 84 -19.09 0.88 -2.39
CA HIS A 84 -20.06 -0.14 -1.98
C HIS A 84 -21.36 -0.05 -2.77
N LYS A 85 -21.89 1.18 -2.99
CA LYS A 85 -23.10 1.36 -3.81
C LYS A 85 -22.90 0.89 -5.24
N LEU A 86 -21.76 1.22 -5.86
CA LEU A 86 -21.45 0.76 -7.21
C LEU A 86 -21.34 -0.77 -7.27
N VAL A 87 -20.69 -1.40 -6.30
CA VAL A 87 -20.62 -2.88 -6.22
C VAL A 87 -22.01 -3.53 -6.09
N LEU A 88 -22.96 -2.87 -5.44
CA LEU A 88 -24.35 -3.35 -5.37
C LEU A 88 -25.14 -3.14 -6.68
N GLU A 89 -24.71 -2.22 -7.53
CA GLU A 89 -25.33 -1.96 -8.84
C GLU A 89 -24.86 -2.92 -9.95
N GLY A 90 -23.67 -3.52 -9.82
CA GLY A 90 -23.10 -4.53 -10.73
C GLY A 90 -21.84 -4.06 -11.43
#